data_AF-S7NK62-F1
#
_entry.id   AF-S7NK62-F1
#
_cell.length_a   1.000
_cell.length_b   1.000
_cell.length_c   1.000
_cell.angle_alpha   90.00
_cell.angle_beta   90.00
_cell.angle_gamma   90.00
#
_symmetry.space_group_name_H-M   'P 1'
#
loop_
_entity.id
_entity.type
_entity.pdbx_description
1 polymer ?
#
loop_
_entity_poly.entity_id
_entity_poly.type
_entity_poly.pdbx_seq_one_letter_code
_entity_poly.pdbx_strand_id
1 'polypeptide(L)'
;MATSTPLGLQCGLRFGCGCSECDAVLSSVMFGVFSNSRFLLTQMSMPILSSRGDMEAVRRCLAHSLFMSTAELQPDGTYATTDTHQPVAIHPSSVLFHCKPACVVYTELLHTNKCYMRDLCVVDAEWLYEAAPDYFRRKLRTSRN
;
A
#
# COMPACT_ATOMS: atom_id res chain seq x y z
N MET A 1 8.56 34.06 26.73
CA MET A 1 7.85 32.79 26.95
C MET A 1 6.93 32.58 25.77
N ALA A 2 7.44 31.98 24.69
CA ALA A 2 6.64 31.62 23.52
C ALA A 2 6.34 30.12 23.63
N THR A 3 5.07 29.80 23.75
CA THR A 3 4.55 28.45 23.92
C THR A 3 4.76 27.65 22.64
N SER A 4 5.48 26.54 22.78
CA SER A 4 5.63 25.47 21.81
C SER A 4 4.28 24.88 21.42
N THR A 5 3.82 25.16 20.20
CA THR A 5 2.75 24.40 19.55
C THR A 5 3.33 23.07 19.05
N PRO A 6 2.83 21.90 19.48
CA PRO A 6 3.20 20.64 18.87
C PRO A 6 2.49 20.57 17.51
N LEU A 7 3.28 20.55 16.42
CA LEU A 7 2.77 20.26 15.08
C LEU A 7 2.32 18.79 15.03
N GLY A 8 1.08 18.56 15.45
CA GLY A 8 0.33 17.37 15.10
C GLY A 8 0.07 17.37 13.61
N LEU A 9 0.90 16.66 12.84
CA LEU A 9 0.57 16.28 11.48
C LEU A 9 -0.50 15.17 11.52
N GLN A 10 -1.76 15.60 11.69
CA GLN A 10 -2.88 14.85 11.13
C GLN A 10 -2.80 14.97 9.61
N CYS A 11 -2.03 14.09 8.96
CA CYS A 11 -2.27 13.78 7.56
C CYS A 11 -3.56 12.96 7.50
N GLY A 12 -4.69 13.67 7.56
CA GLY A 12 -6.00 13.09 7.34
C GLY A 12 -6.11 12.69 5.89
N LEU A 13 -5.77 11.44 5.58
CA LEU A 13 -6.25 10.50 4.54
C LEU A 13 -6.88 10.99 3.22
N ARG A 14 -6.72 12.25 2.83
CA ARG A 14 -7.00 12.73 1.48
C ARG A 14 -5.67 12.80 0.75
N PHE A 15 -5.49 11.85 -0.16
CA PHE A 15 -4.45 11.91 -1.18
C PHE A 15 -4.51 13.28 -1.85
N GLY A 16 -3.41 14.03 -1.74
CA GLY A 16 -3.38 15.47 -1.98
C GLY A 16 -2.53 16.24 -0.95
N CYS A 17 -2.09 15.62 0.15
CA CYS A 17 -0.98 16.15 0.92
C CYS A 17 0.27 16.13 0.04
N GLY A 18 0.67 17.29 -0.50
CA GLY A 18 1.93 17.46 -1.24
C GLY A 18 3.18 17.29 -0.37
N CYS A 19 3.15 16.34 0.57
CA CYS A 19 4.26 16.00 1.43
C CYS A 19 5.18 15.04 0.64
N SER A 20 6.37 15.54 0.25
CA SER A 20 7.35 14.84 -0.60
C SER A 20 7.73 13.43 -0.11
N GLU A 21 7.55 13.16 1.18
CA GLU A 21 7.81 11.88 1.83
C GLU A 21 6.86 10.75 1.38
N CYS A 22 5.58 11.03 1.11
CA CYS A 22 4.67 9.99 0.62
C CYS A 22 4.86 9.64 -0.87
N ASP A 23 5.37 10.59 -1.65
CA ASP A 23 5.70 10.38 -3.07
C ASP A 23 7.02 9.61 -3.24
N ALA A 24 7.98 9.82 -2.33
CA ALA A 24 9.24 9.08 -2.33
C ALA A 24 9.04 7.57 -2.13
N VAL A 25 8.12 7.17 -1.25
CA VAL A 25 7.82 5.74 -1.04
C VAL A 25 7.14 5.12 -2.26
N LEU A 26 6.23 5.86 -2.92
CA LEU A 26 5.62 5.40 -4.17
C LEU A 26 6.68 5.19 -5.27
N SER A 27 7.65 6.09 -5.36
CA SER A 27 8.75 5.99 -6.32
C SER A 27 9.58 4.72 -6.07
N SER A 28 9.99 4.47 -4.82
CA SER A 28 10.73 3.25 -4.45
C SER A 28 9.95 1.96 -4.75
N VAL A 29 8.67 1.91 -4.39
CA VAL A 29 7.79 0.76 -4.66
C VAL A 29 7.61 0.55 -6.16
N MET A 30 7.43 1.63 -6.93
CA MET A 30 7.35 1.59 -8.39
C MET A 30 8.63 0.98 -8.99
N PHE A 31 9.81 1.48 -8.62
CA PHE A 31 11.07 0.92 -9.15
C PHE A 31 11.20 -0.58 -8.86
N GLY A 32 10.83 -1.04 -7.66
CA GLY A 32 10.85 -2.47 -7.32
C GLY A 32 9.90 -3.33 -8.15
N VAL A 33 8.64 -2.91 -8.29
CA VAL A 33 7.60 -3.69 -8.98
C VAL A 33 7.80 -3.71 -10.50
N PHE A 34 8.14 -2.57 -11.10
CA PHE A 34 8.33 -2.46 -12.54
C PHE A 34 9.65 -3.09 -13.02
N SER A 35 10.66 -3.24 -12.14
CA SER A 35 11.89 -3.98 -12.47
C SER A 35 11.61 -5.45 -12.78
N ASN A 36 10.74 -6.09 -12.00
CA ASN A 36 10.34 -7.49 -12.23
C ASN A 36 9.43 -7.65 -13.47
N SER A 37 8.62 -6.65 -13.79
CA SER A 37 7.60 -6.74 -14.85
C SER A 37 8.08 -6.29 -16.24
N ARG A 38 9.22 -5.57 -16.34
CA ARG A 38 9.78 -5.10 -17.63
C ARG A 38 9.98 -6.22 -18.65
N PHE A 39 10.34 -7.42 -18.20
CA PHE A 39 10.54 -8.58 -19.08
C PHE A 39 9.24 -9.01 -19.76
N LEU A 40 8.14 -9.11 -19.01
CA LEU A 40 6.83 -9.52 -19.53
C LEU A 40 6.19 -8.44 -20.42
N LEU A 41 6.36 -7.17 -20.06
CA LEU A 41 5.80 -6.04 -20.83
C LEU A 41 6.47 -5.89 -22.21
N THR A 42 7.77 -6.20 -22.31
CA THR A 42 8.49 -6.23 -23.59
C THR A 42 8.00 -7.37 -24.48
N GLN A 43 7.60 -8.50 -23.89
CA GLN A 43 7.03 -9.64 -24.60
C GLN A 43 5.58 -9.41 -25.06
N MET A 44 4.79 -8.63 -24.31
CA MET A 44 3.37 -8.36 -24.61
C MET A 44 3.09 -7.11 -25.45
N SER A 45 4.14 -6.49 -26.04
CA SER A 45 4.02 -5.34 -26.96
C SER A 45 3.20 -4.17 -26.41
N MET A 46 3.24 -3.91 -25.10
CA MET A 46 2.53 -2.76 -24.50
C MET A 46 3.43 -1.51 -24.52
N PRO A 47 2.92 -0.35 -25.00
CA PRO A 47 3.70 0.88 -25.02
C PRO A 47 3.97 1.37 -23.59
N ILE A 48 5.22 1.69 -23.30
CA ILE A 48 5.60 2.29 -22.01
C ILE A 48 5.13 3.74 -22.03
N LEU A 49 3.97 3.99 -21.42
CA LEU A 49 3.43 5.32 -21.21
C LEU A 49 3.79 5.80 -19.80
N SER A 50 4.24 7.05 -19.69
CA SER A 50 4.41 7.71 -18.39
C SER A 50 3.08 8.36 -18.01
N SER A 51 2.56 8.00 -16.83
CA SER A 51 1.53 8.81 -16.19
C SER A 51 2.16 10.15 -15.84
N ARG A 52 1.59 11.25 -16.35
CA ARG A 52 2.20 12.59 -16.33
C ARG A 52 2.04 13.27 -14.96
N GLY A 53 2.29 12.53 -13.88
CA GLY A 53 2.07 12.94 -12.49
C GLY A 53 0.83 12.35 -11.83
N ASP A 54 0.08 11.48 -12.51
CA ASP A 54 -1.12 10.86 -11.93
C ASP A 54 -0.76 9.74 -10.95
N MET A 55 -0.62 10.12 -9.68
CA MET A 55 -0.28 9.19 -8.58
C MET A 55 -1.38 8.13 -8.34
N GLU A 56 -2.63 8.46 -8.64
CA GLU A 56 -3.76 7.52 -8.54
C GLU A 56 -3.64 6.38 -9.55
N ALA A 57 -3.31 6.68 -10.81
CA ALA A 57 -3.11 5.66 -11.84
C ALA A 57 -1.97 4.70 -11.46
N VAL A 58 -0.89 5.25 -10.89
CA VAL A 58 0.22 4.45 -10.37
C VAL A 58 -0.23 3.53 -9.23
N ARG A 59 -0.94 4.06 -8.24
CA ARG A 59 -1.43 3.28 -7.10
C ARG A 59 -2.41 2.20 -7.51
N ARG A 60 -3.29 2.49 -8.48
CA ARG A 60 -4.15 1.48 -9.10
C ARG A 60 -3.31 0.37 -9.73
N CYS A 61 -2.35 0.70 -10.59
CA CYS A 61 -1.45 -0.29 -11.18
C CYS A 61 -0.75 -1.15 -10.11
N LEU A 62 -0.29 -0.54 -9.02
CA LEU A 62 0.31 -1.27 -7.90
C LEU A 62 -0.70 -2.20 -7.22
N ALA A 63 -1.92 -1.73 -6.95
CA ALA A 63 -3.01 -2.53 -6.40
C ALA A 63 -3.32 -3.75 -7.29
N HIS A 64 -3.33 -3.56 -8.61
CA HIS A 64 -3.48 -4.65 -9.59
C HIS A 64 -2.32 -5.65 -9.57
N SER A 65 -1.08 -5.18 -9.39
CA SER A 65 0.10 -6.04 -9.39
C SER A 65 0.34 -6.77 -8.06
N LEU A 66 -0.08 -6.17 -6.93
CA LEU A 66 0.23 -6.62 -5.57
C LEU A 66 -1.04 -6.95 -4.76
N PHE A 67 -2.14 -7.32 -5.43
CA PHE A 67 -3.42 -7.58 -4.75
C PHE A 67 -3.35 -8.65 -3.65
N MET A 68 -2.39 -9.59 -3.74
CA MET A 68 -2.16 -10.62 -2.72
C MET A 68 -1.40 -10.10 -1.49
N SER A 69 -0.56 -9.09 -1.67
CA SER A 69 0.30 -8.51 -0.63
C SER A 69 -0.35 -7.24 -0.07
N THR A 70 -1.55 -7.42 0.48
CA THR A 70 -2.39 -6.36 1.03
C THR A 70 -2.57 -6.53 2.53
N ALA A 71 -2.67 -5.42 3.25
CA ALA A 71 -2.99 -5.41 4.67
C ALA A 71 -4.02 -4.32 4.98
N GLU A 72 -4.90 -4.63 5.93
CA GLU A 72 -5.99 -3.77 6.36
C GLU A 72 -5.86 -3.45 7.85
N LEU A 73 -6.25 -2.23 8.20
CA LEU A 73 -6.31 -1.79 9.58
C LEU A 73 -7.56 -2.38 10.24
N GLN A 74 -7.34 -3.16 11.30
CA GLN A 74 -8.40 -3.74 12.09
C GLN A 74 -8.97 -2.73 13.09
N PRO A 75 -10.24 -2.92 13.55
CA PRO A 75 -10.84 -2.04 14.57
C PRO A 75 -10.05 -2.01 15.88
N ASP A 76 -9.30 -3.06 16.17
CA ASP A 76 -8.41 -3.15 17.33
C ASP A 76 -7.14 -2.27 17.21
N GLY A 77 -6.95 -1.62 16.06
CA GLY A 77 -5.82 -0.73 15.77
C GLY A 77 -4.53 -1.44 15.35
N THR A 78 -4.59 -2.75 15.11
CA THR A 78 -3.53 -3.58 14.53
C THR A 78 -3.74 -3.73 13.02
N TYR A 79 -2.67 -4.01 12.26
CA TYR A 79 -2.83 -4.39 10.85
C TYR A 79 -2.89 -5.91 10.74
N ALA A 80 -3.72 -6.39 9.83
CA ALA A 80 -3.74 -7.80 9.44
C ALA A 80 -3.58 -7.92 7.93
N THR A 81 -2.82 -8.92 7.48
CA THR A 81 -2.76 -9.24 6.05
C THR A 81 -4.14 -9.66 5.57
N THR A 82 -4.52 -9.21 4.38
CA THR A 82 -5.81 -9.58 3.83
C THR A 82 -5.80 -11.07 3.53
N ASP A 83 -4.70 -11.66 3.03
CA ASP A 83 -4.55 -13.11 2.69
C ASP A 83 -4.70 -14.07 3.84
N THR A 84 -3.83 -13.93 4.82
CA THR A 84 -3.67 -14.92 5.88
C THR A 84 -4.26 -14.46 7.21
N HIS A 85 -4.84 -13.24 7.27
CA HIS A 85 -5.26 -12.58 8.51
C HIS A 85 -4.14 -12.56 9.57
N GLN A 86 -2.89 -12.56 9.13
CA GLN A 86 -1.74 -12.57 10.03
C GLN A 86 -1.49 -11.16 10.57
N PRO A 87 -1.23 -11.02 11.87
CA PRO A 87 -0.95 -9.73 12.46
C PRO A 87 0.38 -9.19 11.95
N VAL A 88 0.34 -8.01 11.35
CA VAL A 88 1.49 -7.30 10.79
C VAL A 88 1.55 -5.89 11.35
N ALA A 89 2.74 -5.29 11.30
CA ALA A 89 2.96 -3.92 11.73
C ALA A 89 3.75 -3.15 10.68
N ILE A 90 3.53 -1.83 10.62
CA ILE A 90 4.34 -0.95 9.79
C ILE A 90 5.73 -0.82 10.43
N HIS A 91 6.79 -1.03 9.66
CA HIS A 91 8.15 -0.84 10.15
C HIS A 91 8.38 0.64 10.55
N PRO A 92 9.04 0.94 11.69
CA PRO A 92 9.23 2.31 12.17
C PRO A 92 10.04 3.20 11.22
N SER A 93 10.83 2.63 10.31
CA SER A 93 11.54 3.38 9.26
C SER A 93 10.64 3.86 8.13
N SER A 94 9.37 3.44 8.09
CA SER A 94 8.42 3.90 7.07
C SER A 94 7.79 5.24 7.46
N VAL A 95 7.64 6.13 6.48
CA VAL A 95 6.93 7.42 6.64
C VAL A 95 5.45 7.23 7.01
N LEU A 96 4.89 6.06 6.71
CA LEU A 96 3.53 5.67 7.06
C LEU A 96 3.43 5.10 8.48
N PHE A 97 4.47 5.18 9.32
CA PHE A 97 4.36 4.73 10.71
C PHE A 97 3.40 5.61 11.53
N HIS A 98 3.37 6.91 11.24
CA HIS A 98 2.51 7.89 11.94
C HIS A 98 1.14 8.07 11.26
N CYS A 99 1.04 7.73 9.98
CA CYS A 99 -0.22 7.73 9.24
C CYS A 99 -0.83 6.33 9.36
N LYS A 100 -2.04 6.17 9.90
CA LYS A 100 -2.71 4.86 9.96
C LYS A 100 -3.79 4.74 8.88
N PRO A 101 -3.42 4.51 7.61
CA PRO A 101 -4.39 4.29 6.54
C PRO A 101 -5.22 3.02 6.75
N ALA A 102 -6.43 3.01 6.20
CA ALA A 102 -7.33 1.87 6.31
C ALA A 102 -6.82 0.63 5.54
N CYS A 103 -6.21 0.83 4.37
CA CYS A 103 -5.71 -0.24 3.52
C CYS A 103 -4.35 0.13 2.92
N VAL A 104 -3.43 -0.83 2.88
CA VAL A 104 -2.09 -0.68 2.33
C VAL A 104 -1.68 -1.91 1.53
N VAL A 105 -0.87 -1.68 0.51
CA VAL A 105 -0.08 -2.73 -0.16
C VAL A 105 1.36 -2.67 0.33
N TYR A 106 2.00 -3.84 0.39
CA TYR A 106 3.41 -3.98 0.76
C TYR A 106 4.13 -4.84 -0.27
N THR A 107 5.43 -4.62 -0.45
CA THR A 107 6.26 -5.50 -1.31
C THR A 107 6.96 -6.58 -0.50
N GLU A 108 7.38 -6.28 0.73
CA GLU A 108 8.17 -7.19 1.55
C GLU A 108 7.69 -7.29 3.01
N LEU A 109 7.80 -8.49 3.56
CA LEU A 109 7.54 -8.81 4.96
C LEU A 109 8.82 -9.29 5.65
N LEU A 110 9.19 -8.59 6.72
CA LEU A 110 10.28 -8.99 7.62
C LEU A 110 9.73 -9.75 8.82
N HIS A 111 10.02 -11.04 8.86
CA HIS A 111 9.70 -11.90 9.98
C HIS A 111 10.86 -11.87 10.98
N THR A 112 10.69 -11.12 12.08
CA THR A 112 11.65 -11.08 13.20
C THR A 112 10.94 -11.48 14.49
N ASN A 113 10.85 -10.58 15.48
CA ASN A 113 10.02 -10.77 16.68
C ASN A 113 8.53 -10.51 16.40
N LYS A 114 8.25 -9.62 15.46
CA LYS A 114 6.93 -9.32 14.91
C LYS A 114 7.08 -9.20 13.39
N CYS A 115 6.01 -9.45 12.66
CA CYS A 115 6.02 -9.31 11.21
C CYS A 115 5.92 -7.83 10.84
N TYR A 116 6.97 -7.28 10.25
CA TYR A 116 7.02 -5.88 9.82
C TYR A 116 6.91 -5.77 8.31
N MET A 117 6.03 -4.89 7.85
CA MET A 117 5.91 -4.54 6.43
C MET A 117 6.88 -3.42 6.07
N ARG A 118 7.59 -3.58 4.94
CA ARG A 118 8.38 -2.52 4.32
C ARG A 118 7.83 -2.17 2.95
N ASP A 119 8.23 -0.99 2.46
CA ASP A 119 7.91 -0.52 1.11
C ASP A 119 6.39 -0.55 0.86
N LEU A 120 5.71 0.32 1.63
CA LEU A 120 4.27 0.38 1.76
C LEU A 120 3.68 1.45 0.85
N CYS A 121 2.55 1.16 0.23
CA CYS A 121 1.74 2.17 -0.43
C CYS A 121 0.31 2.14 0.08
N VAL A 122 -0.27 3.32 0.27
CA VAL A 122 -1.69 3.45 0.59
C VAL A 122 -2.50 3.21 -0.67
N VAL A 123 -3.53 2.37 -0.58
CA VAL A 123 -4.44 2.05 -1.68
C VAL A 123 -5.87 2.01 -1.15
N ASP A 124 -6.84 2.24 -2.03
CA ASP A 124 -8.24 2.04 -1.72
C ASP A 124 -8.63 0.57 -1.91
N ALA A 125 -9.47 0.06 -1.00
CA ALA A 125 -9.96 -1.31 -1.07
C ALA A 125 -10.75 -1.56 -2.36
N GLU A 126 -11.48 -0.56 -2.87
CA GLU A 126 -12.25 -0.64 -4.12
C GLU A 126 -11.37 -1.06 -5.31
N TRP A 127 -10.16 -0.48 -5.44
CA TRP A 127 -9.24 -0.81 -6.53
C TRP A 127 -8.74 -2.26 -6.44
N LEU A 128 -8.63 -2.82 -5.23
CA LEU A 128 -8.29 -4.22 -5.03
C LEU A 128 -9.43 -5.15 -5.49
N TYR A 129 -10.67 -4.80 -5.18
CA TYR A 129 -11.84 -5.54 -5.65
C TYR A 129 -11.99 -5.49 -7.17
N GLU A 130 -11.72 -4.33 -7.79
CA GLU A 130 -11.67 -4.20 -9.26
C GLU A 130 -10.54 -5.03 -9.87
N ALA A 131 -9.38 -5.08 -9.20
CA ALA A 131 -8.23 -5.82 -9.68
C ALA A 131 -8.44 -7.33 -9.73
N ALA A 132 -9.05 -7.90 -8.69
CA ALA A 132 -9.22 -9.34 -8.57
C ALA A 132 -10.55 -9.70 -7.89
N PRO A 133 -11.70 -9.49 -8.56
CA PRO A 133 -13.01 -9.66 -7.94
C PRO A 133 -13.24 -11.09 -7.44
N ASP A 134 -12.78 -12.11 -8.18
CA ASP A 134 -12.93 -13.52 -7.81
C ASP A 134 -12.05 -13.92 -6.62
N TYR A 135 -10.89 -13.29 -6.46
CA TYR A 135 -10.00 -13.54 -5.33
C TYR A 135 -10.63 -13.03 -4.04
N PHE A 136 -11.05 -11.76 -4.02
CA PHE A 136 -11.67 -11.17 -2.84
C PHE A 136 -13.07 -11.72 -2.54
N ARG A 137 -13.88 -12.05 -3.56
CA ARG A 137 -15.21 -12.68 -3.38
C ARG A 137 -15.13 -14.03 -2.66
N ARG A 138 -14.14 -14.87 -2.99
CA ARG A 138 -13.94 -16.16 -2.29
C ARG A 138 -13.58 -15.97 -0.83
N LYS A 139 -12.89 -14.89 -0.52
CA LYS A 139 -12.32 -14.62 0.80
C LYS A 139 -13.29 -14.00 1.77
N LEU A 140 -14.12 -13.06 1.28
CA LEU A 140 -15.26 -12.52 2.02
C LEU A 140 -16.27 -13.60 2.39
N ARG A 141 -16.37 -14.68 1.60
CA ARG A 141 -17.18 -15.85 1.95
C ARG A 141 -16.60 -16.64 3.12
N THR A 142 -15.29 -16.81 3.17
CA THR A 142 -14.62 -17.56 4.25
C THR A 142 -14.68 -16.84 5.59
N SER A 143 -14.62 -15.51 5.62
CA SER A 143 -14.74 -14.73 6.87
C SER A 143 -16.14 -14.78 7.51
N ARG A 144 -17.15 -15.31 6.82
CA ARG A 144 -18.57 -15.30 7.24
C ARG A 144 -19.10 -16.68 7.65
N ASN A 145 -18.22 -17.65 7.83
CA ASN A 145 -18.53 -19.03 8.24
C ASN A 145 -17.66 -19.43 9.44
#